data_AF-A0A850T1P8-F1
#
_entry.id   AF-A0A850T1P8-F1
#
_cell.length_a   1.000
_cell.length_b   1.000
_cell.length_c   1.000
_cell.angle_alpha   90.00
_cell.angle_beta   90.00
_cell.angle_gamma   90.00
#
_symmetry.space_group_name_H-M   'P 1'
#
loop_
_entity.id
_entity.type
_entity.pdbx_description
1 polymer ?
#
loop_
_entity_poly.entity_id
_entity_poly.type
_entity_poly.pdbx_seq_one_letter_code
_entity_poly.pdbx_strand_id
1 'polypeptide(L)'
;MDSARRSDHYFSAPFRAKPVSTLALGALVVAGGAYALAKLNAMAGVGVGYMTKVACSEIFLAGRDPQVVIDAEFNDISPVLDRARLEIDAERKSVSGSVLGFGRSRAVYRNGYGCTLARGGEPEPLPALEPGADKPLADARAGTPAMGDDVDYAAIEAAIDAAFADARAATRALLVVKDGAVVAERYAGRFSAETPLLSWSMAKSVTATMVGAAVHEGLLDIAAPAPVGEWANDKARAAITWNNLLQMQSGLQFSEVYEDPGSDVSKMLFRARDAGVVAAKKKLIREPGTYWDYSSGTTNLIQRTLRGTLEAKGAAYHAFA
;
A
#
# COMPACT_ATOMS: atom_id res chain seq x y z
N MET A 1 -42.94 73.30 -14.08
CA MET A 1 -43.57 72.00 -13.75
C MET A 1 -43.83 71.30 -15.07
N ASP A 2 -43.40 70.09 -15.38
CA ASP A 2 -42.49 69.13 -14.75
C ASP A 2 -42.28 67.99 -15.77
N SER A 3 -41.27 67.18 -15.54
CA SER A 3 -40.91 65.92 -16.22
C SER A 3 -40.04 66.00 -17.48
N ALA A 4 -38.74 65.98 -17.21
CA ALA A 4 -37.71 65.52 -18.13
C ALA A 4 -37.92 64.02 -18.45
N ARG A 5 -38.08 63.67 -19.73
CA ARG A 5 -37.83 62.31 -20.23
C ARG A 5 -36.34 62.17 -20.50
N ARG A 6 -35.60 61.50 -19.61
CA ARG A 6 -34.31 60.90 -19.95
C ARG A 6 -34.59 59.59 -20.68
N SER A 7 -34.26 59.55 -21.98
CA SER A 7 -34.14 58.30 -22.72
C SER A 7 -32.75 57.74 -22.46
N ASP A 8 -32.67 56.68 -21.64
CA ASP A 8 -31.45 55.91 -21.45
C ASP A 8 -31.13 55.14 -22.73
N HIS A 9 -30.13 55.59 -23.48
CA HIS A 9 -29.57 54.84 -24.58
C HIS A 9 -28.68 53.72 -24.03
N TYR A 10 -29.24 52.51 -23.91
CA TYR A 10 -28.46 51.29 -23.72
C TYR A 10 -27.65 50.98 -24.99
N PHE A 11 -26.34 51.24 -24.96
CA PHE A 11 -25.41 50.68 -25.94
C PHE A 11 -25.14 49.22 -25.60
N SER A 12 -25.84 48.29 -26.27
CA SER A 12 -25.42 46.88 -26.30
C SER A 12 -24.26 46.72 -27.28
N ALA A 13 -23.03 46.61 -26.78
CA ALA A 13 -21.91 46.18 -27.61
C ALA A 13 -22.13 44.72 -28.04
N PRO A 14 -22.04 44.38 -29.34
CA PRO A 14 -22.15 42.99 -29.77
C PRO A 14 -20.94 42.20 -29.27
N PHE A 15 -21.18 41.18 -28.45
CA PHE A 15 -20.17 40.21 -28.04
C PHE A 15 -19.74 39.39 -29.27
N ARG A 16 -18.74 39.86 -30.01
CA ARG A 16 -18.10 39.09 -31.08
C ARG A 16 -17.21 38.02 -30.45
N ALA A 17 -17.71 36.80 -30.35
CA ALA A 17 -16.86 35.64 -30.09
C ALA A 17 -15.81 35.56 -31.20
N LYS A 18 -14.53 35.66 -30.85
CA LYS A 18 -13.45 35.47 -31.83
C LYS A 18 -13.49 34.02 -32.33
N PRO A 19 -13.43 33.76 -33.65
CA PRO A 19 -13.43 32.40 -34.16
C PRO A 19 -12.20 31.67 -33.62
N VAL A 20 -12.41 30.55 -32.95
CA VAL A 20 -11.34 29.64 -32.56
C VAL A 20 -10.73 29.11 -33.85
N SER A 21 -9.45 29.40 -34.09
CA SER A 21 -8.78 28.97 -35.32
C SER A 21 -8.73 27.43 -35.39
N THR A 22 -8.76 26.87 -36.59
CA THR A 22 -8.59 25.41 -36.82
C THR A 22 -7.30 24.88 -36.21
N LEU A 23 -6.25 25.71 -36.14
CA LEU A 23 -5.01 25.41 -35.42
C LEU A 23 -5.22 25.29 -33.90
N ALA A 24 -6.01 26.18 -33.30
CA ALA A 24 -6.35 26.11 -31.87
C ALA A 24 -7.23 24.88 -31.56
N LEU A 25 -8.16 24.52 -32.46
CA LEU A 25 -8.97 23.31 -32.33
C LEU A 25 -8.09 22.04 -32.48
N GLY A 26 -7.17 22.02 -33.45
CA GLY A 26 -6.20 20.94 -33.61
C GLY A 26 -5.29 20.77 -32.39
N ALA A 27 -4.80 21.88 -31.82
CA ALA A 27 -3.99 21.85 -30.60
C ALA A 27 -4.76 21.29 -29.40
N LEU A 28 -6.05 21.64 -29.25
CA LEU A 28 -6.91 21.11 -28.19
C LEU A 28 -7.14 19.59 -28.35
N VAL A 29 -7.36 19.11 -29.57
CA VAL A 29 -7.52 17.67 -29.84
C VAL A 29 -6.24 16.90 -29.51
N VAL A 30 -5.07 17.42 -29.92
CA VAL A 30 -3.77 16.81 -29.61
C VAL A 30 -3.52 16.79 -28.10
N ALA A 31 -3.76 17.90 -27.40
CA ALA A 31 -3.60 17.99 -25.96
C ALA A 31 -4.55 17.04 -25.22
N GLY A 32 -5.81 16.95 -25.66
CA GLY A 32 -6.80 16.02 -25.12
C GLY A 32 -6.40 14.56 -25.33
N GLY A 33 -5.93 14.21 -26.53
CA GLY A 33 -5.41 12.87 -26.84
C GLY A 33 -4.19 12.50 -26.01
N ALA A 34 -3.22 13.42 -25.88
CA ALA A 34 -2.04 13.22 -25.04
C ALA A 34 -2.40 13.02 -23.56
N TYR A 35 -3.36 13.80 -23.05
CA TYR A 35 -3.86 13.66 -21.69
C TYR A 35 -4.55 12.31 -21.47
N ALA A 36 -5.40 11.88 -22.40
CA ALA A 36 -6.08 10.59 -22.34
C ALA A 36 -5.07 9.43 -22.33
N LEU A 37 -4.05 9.47 -23.20
CA LEU A 37 -2.96 8.49 -23.23
C LEU A 37 -2.16 8.47 -21.92
N ALA A 38 -1.83 9.65 -21.37
CA ALA A 38 -1.13 9.74 -20.10
C ALA A 38 -1.94 9.14 -18.94
N LYS A 39 -3.26 9.38 -18.94
CA LYS A 39 -4.19 8.78 -17.96
C LYS A 39 -4.31 7.28 -18.12
N LEU A 40 -4.44 6.78 -19.34
CA LEU A 40 -4.46 5.35 -19.63
C LEU A 40 -3.18 4.67 -19.14
N ASN A 41 -2.01 5.25 -19.49
CA ASN A 41 -0.71 4.76 -19.03
C ASN A 41 -0.59 4.76 -17.50
N ALA A 42 -1.13 5.81 -16.85
CA ALA A 42 -1.16 5.94 -15.41
C ALA A 42 -2.00 4.85 -14.72
N MET A 43 -3.16 4.51 -15.27
CA MET A 43 -4.03 3.45 -14.75
C MET A 43 -3.43 2.06 -15.01
N ALA A 44 -2.95 1.81 -16.23
CA ALA A 44 -2.22 0.59 -16.58
C ALA A 44 -1.03 0.36 -15.64
N GLY A 45 -0.30 1.43 -15.28
CA GLY A 45 0.83 1.37 -14.36
C GLY A 45 0.48 0.94 -12.94
N VAL A 46 -0.78 1.11 -12.50
CA VAL A 46 -1.24 0.57 -11.21
C VAL A 46 -1.35 -0.95 -11.31
N GLY A 47 -2.11 -1.46 -12.29
CA GLY A 47 -2.33 -2.90 -12.46
C GLY A 47 -1.03 -3.67 -12.72
N VAL A 48 -0.21 -3.20 -13.66
CA VAL A 48 1.10 -3.79 -13.94
C VAL A 48 2.05 -3.63 -12.75
N GLY A 49 1.93 -2.54 -11.99
CA GLY A 49 2.65 -2.32 -10.73
C GLY A 49 2.33 -3.39 -9.68
N TYR A 50 1.05 -3.69 -9.50
CA TYR A 50 0.57 -4.79 -8.65
C TYR A 50 1.14 -6.14 -9.12
N MET A 51 0.95 -6.49 -10.40
CA MET A 51 1.39 -7.77 -10.96
C MET A 51 2.90 -7.99 -10.79
N THR A 52 3.72 -6.99 -11.17
CA THR A 52 5.18 -7.09 -11.04
C THR A 52 5.64 -7.20 -9.59
N LYS A 53 5.03 -6.43 -8.67
CA LYS A 53 5.37 -6.46 -7.24
C LYS A 53 5.02 -7.81 -6.60
N VAL A 54 3.82 -8.32 -6.85
CA VAL A 54 3.34 -9.58 -6.30
C VAL A 54 4.12 -10.74 -6.91
N ALA A 55 4.26 -10.79 -8.24
CA ALA A 55 5.02 -11.86 -8.91
C ALA A 55 6.46 -11.94 -8.41
N CYS A 56 7.14 -10.80 -8.28
CA CYS A 56 8.49 -10.77 -7.71
C CYS A 56 8.51 -11.35 -6.28
N SER A 57 7.53 -10.99 -5.44
CA SER A 57 7.49 -11.45 -4.05
C SER A 57 7.20 -12.94 -3.99
N GLU A 58 6.23 -13.44 -4.73
CA GLU A 58 5.88 -14.86 -4.75
C GLU A 58 7.03 -15.73 -5.33
N ILE A 59 7.72 -15.25 -6.36
CA ILE A 59 8.81 -16.01 -7.01
C ILE A 59 10.10 -15.96 -6.19
N PHE A 60 10.59 -14.76 -5.85
CA PHE A 60 11.93 -14.60 -5.29
C PHE A 60 11.98 -14.54 -3.77
N LEU A 61 10.89 -14.14 -3.10
CA LEU A 61 10.78 -14.17 -1.65
C LEU A 61 10.12 -15.46 -1.16
N ALA A 62 8.99 -15.87 -1.77
CA ALA A 62 8.30 -17.10 -1.36
C ALA A 62 8.81 -18.37 -2.06
N GLY A 63 9.71 -18.25 -3.04
CA GLY A 63 10.32 -19.40 -3.72
C GLY A 63 9.33 -20.20 -4.58
N ARG A 64 8.20 -19.61 -4.98
CA ARG A 64 7.16 -20.31 -5.73
C ARG A 64 7.51 -20.41 -7.21
N ASP A 65 6.99 -21.46 -7.84
CA ASP A 65 7.14 -21.68 -9.28
C ASP A 65 6.57 -20.49 -10.08
N PRO A 66 7.34 -19.91 -11.02
CA PRO A 66 6.88 -18.75 -11.76
C PRO A 66 5.63 -18.94 -12.61
N GLN A 67 5.46 -20.10 -13.24
CA GLN A 67 4.28 -20.36 -14.07
C GLN A 67 3.04 -20.48 -13.19
N VAL A 68 3.16 -21.19 -12.06
CA VAL A 68 2.09 -21.28 -11.08
C VAL A 68 1.66 -19.90 -10.59
N VAL A 69 2.61 -19.00 -10.31
CA VAL A 69 2.30 -17.64 -9.86
C VAL A 69 1.56 -16.85 -10.93
N ILE A 70 2.06 -16.88 -12.17
CA ILE A 70 1.44 -16.13 -13.29
C ILE A 70 0.03 -16.63 -13.57
N ASP A 71 -0.16 -17.96 -13.59
CA ASP A 71 -1.42 -18.59 -13.95
C ASP A 71 -2.48 -18.54 -12.85
N ALA A 72 -2.10 -18.35 -11.58
CA ALA A 72 -3.03 -18.45 -10.45
C ALA A 72 -3.28 -17.12 -9.72
N GLU A 73 -2.29 -16.22 -9.66
CA GLU A 73 -2.38 -15.03 -8.80
C GLU A 73 -3.03 -13.82 -9.49
N PHE A 74 -3.14 -13.83 -10.82
CA PHE A 74 -3.55 -12.66 -11.59
C PHE A 74 -4.79 -12.82 -12.46
N ASN A 75 -5.43 -13.99 -12.43
CA ASN A 75 -6.68 -14.20 -13.17
C ASN A 75 -7.80 -13.34 -12.60
N ASP A 76 -8.73 -12.95 -13.47
CA ASP A 76 -9.98 -12.27 -13.13
C ASP A 76 -9.82 -10.88 -12.49
N ILE A 77 -8.62 -10.28 -12.52
CA ILE A 77 -8.43 -8.88 -12.09
C ILE A 77 -9.09 -7.93 -13.09
N SER A 78 -8.82 -8.13 -14.39
CA SER A 78 -9.43 -7.37 -15.48
C SER A 78 -9.07 -7.99 -16.83
N PRO A 79 -10.00 -8.06 -17.80
CA PRO A 79 -9.71 -8.55 -19.15
C PRO A 79 -8.53 -7.85 -19.86
N VAL A 80 -8.25 -6.60 -19.47
CA VAL A 80 -7.11 -5.84 -20.00
C VAL A 80 -5.79 -6.33 -19.40
N LEU A 81 -5.76 -6.62 -18.09
CA LEU A 81 -4.56 -7.06 -17.40
C LEU A 81 -4.21 -8.53 -17.69
N ASP A 82 -5.18 -9.35 -18.10
CA ASP A 82 -4.93 -10.70 -18.63
C ASP A 82 -4.04 -10.68 -19.89
N ARG A 83 -3.93 -9.53 -20.57
CA ARG A 83 -3.03 -9.30 -21.72
C ARG A 83 -1.67 -8.71 -21.32
N ALA A 84 -1.40 -8.55 -20.02
CA ALA A 84 -0.12 -8.08 -19.55
C ALA A 84 0.96 -9.14 -19.84
N ARG A 85 2.15 -8.65 -20.18
CA ARG A 85 3.35 -9.48 -20.33
C ARG A 85 4.22 -9.24 -19.13
N LEU A 86 4.61 -10.32 -18.45
CA LEU A 86 5.60 -10.30 -17.38
C LEU A 86 6.88 -10.99 -17.87
N GLU A 87 8.02 -10.38 -17.57
CA GLU A 87 9.35 -10.87 -17.89
C GLU A 87 10.10 -11.08 -16.59
N ILE A 88 10.58 -12.31 -16.36
CA ILE A 88 11.30 -12.69 -15.15
C ILE A 88 12.80 -12.77 -15.48
N ASP A 89 13.60 -12.00 -14.75
CA ASP A 89 15.05 -12.03 -14.81
C ASP A 89 15.56 -12.69 -13.53
N ALA A 90 15.94 -13.97 -13.62
CA ALA A 90 16.38 -14.76 -12.47
C ALA A 90 17.76 -14.34 -11.96
N GLU A 91 18.64 -13.85 -12.85
CA GLU A 91 19.98 -13.40 -12.50
C GLU A 91 19.92 -12.11 -11.67
N ARG A 92 19.14 -11.13 -12.14
CA ARG A 92 18.92 -9.87 -11.42
C ARG A 92 17.82 -9.96 -10.36
N LYS A 93 17.21 -11.13 -10.17
CA LYS A 93 16.06 -11.40 -9.30
C LYS A 93 14.99 -10.31 -9.41
N SER A 94 14.46 -10.13 -10.61
CA SER A 94 13.50 -9.06 -10.89
C SER A 94 12.38 -9.50 -11.83
N VAL A 95 11.25 -8.80 -11.74
CA VAL A 95 10.11 -8.99 -12.64
C VAL A 95 9.76 -7.65 -13.27
N SER A 96 9.74 -7.60 -14.60
CA SER A 96 9.29 -6.45 -15.36
C SER A 96 7.97 -6.75 -16.04
N GLY A 97 7.18 -5.74 -16.38
CA GLY A 97 5.93 -5.96 -17.08
C GLY A 97 5.37 -4.74 -17.76
N SER A 98 4.45 -4.99 -18.70
CA SER A 98 3.63 -3.97 -19.35
C SER A 98 2.38 -4.60 -19.95
N VAL A 99 1.36 -3.79 -20.23
CA VAL A 99 0.16 -4.22 -20.94
C VAL A 99 0.03 -3.41 -22.23
N LEU A 100 0.14 -4.08 -23.39
CA LEU A 100 0.09 -3.43 -24.71
C LEU A 100 1.06 -2.24 -24.85
N GLY A 101 2.23 -2.31 -24.19
CA GLY A 101 3.23 -1.23 -24.17
C GLY A 101 2.99 -0.12 -23.14
N PHE A 102 1.86 -0.13 -22.44
CA PHE A 102 1.51 0.81 -21.38
C PHE A 102 1.88 0.28 -19.99
N GLY A 103 1.99 1.21 -19.04
CA GLY A 103 2.07 0.89 -17.62
C GLY A 103 3.37 0.19 -17.20
N ARG A 104 4.47 0.38 -17.94
CA ARG A 104 5.75 -0.30 -17.67
C ARG A 104 6.12 -0.22 -16.18
N SER A 105 6.41 -1.38 -15.60
CA SER A 105 6.78 -1.53 -14.19
C SER A 105 7.89 -2.56 -14.04
N ARG A 106 8.69 -2.42 -12.99
CA ARG A 106 9.75 -3.36 -12.61
C ARG A 106 9.78 -3.47 -11.10
N ALA A 107 9.83 -4.70 -10.59
CA ALA A 107 10.06 -5.01 -9.19
C ALA A 107 11.38 -5.78 -9.06
N VAL A 108 12.16 -5.45 -8.03
CA VAL A 108 13.48 -6.06 -7.78
C VAL A 108 13.46 -6.68 -6.40
N TYR A 109 13.85 -7.94 -6.30
CA TYR A 109 14.04 -8.62 -5.02
C TYR A 109 15.28 -8.10 -4.33
N ARG A 110 15.15 -7.89 -3.02
CA ARG A 110 16.20 -7.35 -2.17
C ARG A 110 16.32 -8.25 -0.96
N ASN A 111 17.51 -8.79 -0.76
CA ASN A 111 17.76 -9.76 0.31
C ASN A 111 17.36 -9.17 1.67
N GLY A 112 16.46 -9.85 2.39
CA GLY A 112 15.92 -9.41 3.68
C GLY A 112 14.82 -8.34 3.62
N TYR A 113 14.64 -7.62 2.51
CA TYR A 113 13.62 -6.56 2.37
C TYR A 113 12.45 -6.94 1.44
N GLY A 114 12.51 -8.12 0.83
CA GLY A 114 11.55 -8.56 -0.17
C GLY A 114 11.64 -7.74 -1.46
N CYS A 115 10.56 -7.68 -2.23
CA CYS A 115 10.56 -6.97 -3.52
C CYS A 115 10.20 -5.50 -3.42
N THR A 116 10.97 -4.64 -4.09
CA THR A 116 10.72 -3.19 -4.20
C THR A 116 10.35 -2.83 -5.63
N LEU A 117 9.34 -1.97 -5.82
CA LEU A 117 9.06 -1.39 -7.13
C LEU A 117 10.14 -0.37 -7.50
N ALA A 118 10.89 -0.63 -8.56
CA ALA A 118 11.93 0.25 -9.08
C ALA A 118 11.29 1.45 -9.81
N ARG A 119 11.07 2.53 -9.06
CA ARG A 119 10.44 3.77 -9.55
C ARG A 119 11.50 4.85 -9.77
N GLY A 120 11.78 5.16 -11.03
CA GLY A 120 12.71 6.25 -11.40
C GLY A 120 14.18 5.83 -11.47
N GLY A 121 14.47 4.54 -11.57
CA GLY A 121 15.83 3.99 -11.68
C GLY A 121 16.02 2.75 -10.80
N GLU A 122 17.28 2.36 -10.62
CA GLU A 122 17.63 1.31 -9.66
C GLU A 122 17.34 1.77 -8.22
N PRO A 123 16.74 0.91 -7.38
CA PRO A 123 16.54 1.22 -5.97
C PRO A 123 17.87 1.54 -5.27
N GLU A 124 17.83 2.47 -4.31
CA GLU A 124 18.99 2.79 -3.47
C GLU A 124 19.46 1.56 -2.69
N PRO A 125 20.78 1.33 -2.54
CA PRO A 125 21.31 0.27 -1.70
C PRO A 125 20.74 0.34 -0.27
N LEU A 126 20.51 -0.81 0.34
CA LEU A 126 20.10 -0.92 1.75
C LEU A 126 21.19 -1.68 2.51
N PRO A 127 21.36 -1.41 3.82
CA PRO A 127 22.28 -2.17 4.64
C PRO A 127 21.85 -3.64 4.69
N ALA A 128 22.83 -4.53 4.88
CA ALA A 128 22.53 -5.93 5.16
C ALA A 128 21.70 -6.03 6.44
N LEU A 129 20.71 -6.93 6.45
CA LEU A 129 20.01 -7.29 7.67
C LEU A 129 20.75 -8.45 8.32
N GLU A 130 20.91 -8.37 9.64
CA GLU A 130 21.33 -9.53 10.41
C GLU A 130 20.20 -10.56 10.40
N PRO A 131 20.49 -11.86 10.26
CA PRO A 131 19.48 -12.90 10.39
C PRO A 131 18.80 -12.76 11.75
N GLY A 132 17.46 -12.68 11.74
CA GLY A 132 16.69 -12.76 12.98
C GLY A 132 16.98 -14.08 13.69
N ALA A 133 16.96 -14.05 15.03
CA ALA A 133 16.99 -15.28 15.80
C ALA A 133 15.62 -15.95 15.70
N ASP A 134 15.38 -16.69 14.61
CA ASP A 134 14.17 -17.50 14.45
C ASP A 134 14.14 -18.54 15.56
N LYS A 135 13.34 -18.29 16.59
CA LYS A 135 12.99 -19.29 17.58
C LYS A 135 11.66 -19.90 17.14
N PRO A 136 11.63 -21.16 16.68
CA PRO A 136 10.36 -21.80 16.36
C PRO A 136 9.48 -21.78 17.62
N LEU A 137 8.19 -21.54 17.41
CA LEU A 137 7.19 -21.67 18.48
C LEU A 137 7.22 -23.11 19.01
N ALA A 138 6.89 -23.28 20.29
CA ALA A 138 6.74 -24.62 20.86
C ALA A 138 5.63 -25.39 20.14
N ASP A 139 5.70 -26.72 20.10
CA ASP A 139 4.70 -27.56 19.42
C ASP A 139 3.82 -28.28 20.44
N ALA A 140 2.56 -27.87 20.51
CA ALA A 140 1.52 -28.41 21.39
C ALA A 140 0.31 -28.92 20.58
N ARG A 141 0.54 -29.40 19.35
CA ARG A 141 -0.51 -29.96 18.49
C ARG A 141 -1.10 -31.25 19.04
N ALA A 142 -2.27 -31.63 18.55
CA ALA A 142 -2.92 -32.89 18.91
C ALA A 142 -1.97 -34.08 18.71
N GLY A 143 -1.80 -34.90 19.76
CA GLY A 143 -0.93 -36.07 19.74
C GLY A 143 0.55 -35.81 20.05
N THR A 144 0.96 -34.56 20.29
CA THR A 144 2.32 -34.29 20.80
C THR A 144 2.38 -34.44 22.33
N PRO A 145 3.57 -34.68 22.93
CA PRO A 145 3.69 -34.77 24.40
C PRO A 145 3.36 -33.48 25.15
N ALA A 146 3.33 -32.34 24.47
CA ALA A 146 3.06 -31.02 25.05
C ALA A 146 1.61 -30.55 24.82
N MET A 147 0.74 -31.43 24.33
CA MET A 147 -0.69 -31.19 24.16
C MET A 147 -1.33 -30.77 25.49
N GLY A 148 -2.13 -29.69 25.48
CA GLY A 148 -2.79 -29.16 26.68
C GLY A 148 -4.19 -29.74 26.90
N ASP A 149 -4.52 -30.14 28.13
CA ASP A 149 -5.87 -30.63 28.48
C ASP A 149 -6.94 -29.52 28.44
N ASP A 150 -6.52 -28.25 28.37
CA ASP A 150 -7.39 -27.08 28.30
C ASP A 150 -7.70 -26.63 26.85
N VAL A 151 -7.38 -27.48 25.87
CA VAL A 151 -7.61 -27.23 24.45
C VAL A 151 -8.59 -28.26 23.88
N ASP A 152 -9.68 -27.78 23.31
CA ASP A 152 -10.61 -28.62 22.54
C ASP A 152 -10.09 -28.79 21.10
N TYR A 153 -9.19 -29.76 20.91
CA TYR A 153 -8.60 -30.06 19.60
C TYR A 153 -9.62 -30.50 18.57
N ALA A 154 -10.70 -31.16 18.98
CA ALA A 154 -11.75 -31.58 18.05
C ALA A 154 -12.53 -30.37 17.50
N ALA A 155 -12.83 -29.39 18.36
CA ALA A 155 -13.44 -28.13 17.92
C ALA A 155 -12.51 -27.32 17.00
N ILE A 156 -11.20 -27.29 17.30
CA ILE A 156 -10.21 -26.63 16.43
C ILE A 156 -10.15 -27.31 15.06
N GLU A 157 -10.03 -28.63 15.00
CA GLU A 157 -9.99 -29.36 13.72
C GLU A 157 -11.27 -29.13 12.90
N ALA A 158 -12.45 -29.15 13.54
CA ALA A 158 -13.71 -28.86 12.85
C ALA A 158 -13.75 -27.42 12.27
N ALA A 159 -13.20 -26.43 13.00
CA ALA A 159 -13.09 -25.06 12.52
C ALA A 159 -12.10 -24.94 11.34
N ILE A 160 -10.99 -25.68 11.38
CA ILE A 160 -10.03 -25.74 10.28
C ILE A 160 -10.66 -26.42 9.05
N ASP A 161 -11.36 -27.53 9.22
CA ASP A 161 -12.09 -28.19 8.15
C ASP A 161 -13.07 -27.23 7.46
N ALA A 162 -13.84 -26.47 8.24
CA ALA A 162 -14.75 -25.46 7.71
C ALA A 162 -14.02 -24.35 6.93
N ALA A 163 -12.89 -23.87 7.45
CA ALA A 163 -12.09 -22.82 6.79
C ALA A 163 -11.47 -23.27 5.46
N PHE A 164 -11.12 -24.56 5.33
CA PHE A 164 -10.54 -25.13 4.11
C PHE A 164 -11.60 -25.64 3.12
N ALA A 165 -12.85 -25.86 3.56
CA ALA A 165 -13.94 -26.29 2.69
C ALA A 165 -14.52 -25.16 1.81
N ASP A 166 -14.42 -23.88 2.21
CA ASP A 166 -14.91 -22.76 1.39
C ASP A 166 -13.92 -22.44 0.26
N ALA A 167 -14.20 -22.97 -0.93
CA ALA A 167 -13.43 -22.70 -2.14
C ALA A 167 -13.32 -21.21 -2.49
N ARG A 168 -14.27 -20.36 -2.05
CA ARG A 168 -14.22 -18.91 -2.28
C ARG A 168 -13.23 -18.21 -1.35
N ALA A 169 -13.00 -18.76 -0.16
CA ALA A 169 -12.02 -18.23 0.78
C ALA A 169 -10.59 -18.50 0.31
N ALA A 170 -10.39 -19.58 -0.47
CA ALA A 170 -9.10 -20.00 -1.01
C ALA A 170 -7.99 -20.02 0.07
N THR A 171 -8.33 -20.54 1.25
CA THR A 171 -7.47 -20.56 2.45
C THR A 171 -6.13 -21.21 2.15
N ARG A 172 -5.04 -20.45 2.28
CA ARG A 172 -3.66 -20.92 2.02
C ARG A 172 -3.00 -21.52 3.25
N ALA A 173 -3.26 -20.93 4.40
CA ALA A 173 -2.69 -21.31 5.69
C ALA A 173 -3.64 -20.93 6.82
N LEU A 174 -3.65 -21.73 7.88
CA LEU A 174 -4.29 -21.42 9.15
C LEU A 174 -3.34 -21.89 10.26
N LEU A 175 -3.10 -21.03 11.24
CA LEU A 175 -2.25 -21.28 12.41
C LEU A 175 -2.98 -20.86 13.67
N VAL A 176 -3.01 -21.72 14.69
CA VAL A 176 -3.54 -21.43 16.02
C VAL A 176 -2.41 -21.52 17.03
N VAL A 177 -2.17 -20.43 17.74
CA VAL A 177 -1.14 -20.33 18.79
C VAL A 177 -1.82 -20.03 20.11
N LYS A 178 -1.46 -20.78 21.15
CA LYS A 178 -1.88 -20.57 22.54
C LYS A 178 -0.65 -20.62 23.44
N ASP A 179 -0.50 -19.63 24.31
CA ASP A 179 0.59 -19.55 25.30
C ASP A 179 2.01 -19.71 24.70
N GLY A 180 2.20 -19.21 23.47
CA GLY A 180 3.48 -19.31 22.75
C GLY A 180 3.75 -20.66 22.08
N ALA A 181 2.77 -21.57 22.07
CA ALA A 181 2.86 -22.86 21.40
C ALA A 181 1.84 -22.99 20.26
N VAL A 182 2.24 -23.63 19.16
CA VAL A 182 1.36 -24.02 18.06
C VAL A 182 0.47 -25.17 18.54
N VAL A 183 -0.84 -24.97 18.52
CA VAL A 183 -1.82 -26.00 18.90
C VAL A 183 -2.52 -26.61 17.69
N ALA A 184 -2.54 -25.90 16.56
CA ALA A 184 -2.95 -26.45 15.27
C ALA A 184 -2.37 -25.62 14.11
N GLU A 185 -2.08 -26.29 12.99
CA GLU A 185 -1.70 -25.64 11.75
C GLU A 185 -2.15 -26.47 10.55
N ARG A 186 -2.55 -25.82 9.47
CA ARG A 186 -2.87 -26.47 8.20
C ARG A 186 -2.50 -25.56 7.04
N TYR A 187 -1.98 -26.14 5.97
CA TYR A 187 -1.57 -25.44 4.76
C TYR A 187 -2.20 -26.08 3.53
N ALA A 188 -2.57 -25.27 2.54
CA ALA A 188 -2.99 -25.77 1.24
C ALA A 188 -1.78 -26.36 0.50
N GLY A 189 -1.99 -27.33 -0.41
CA GLY A 189 -0.93 -28.24 -0.89
C GLY A 189 0.32 -27.65 -1.58
N ARG A 190 0.38 -26.33 -1.83
CA ARG A 190 1.57 -25.64 -2.37
C ARG A 190 2.18 -24.63 -1.37
N PHE A 191 1.73 -24.66 -0.14
CA PHE A 191 2.13 -23.76 0.94
C PHE A 191 2.61 -24.60 2.13
N SER A 192 3.51 -24.03 2.90
CA SER A 192 4.06 -24.61 4.13
C SER A 192 4.31 -23.51 5.17
N ALA A 193 4.78 -23.91 6.35
CA ALA A 193 5.19 -22.98 7.40
C ALA A 193 6.28 -21.99 6.93
N GLU A 194 7.09 -22.39 5.96
CA GLU A 194 8.19 -21.61 5.40
C GLU A 194 7.76 -20.71 4.23
N THR A 195 6.51 -20.79 3.78
CA THR A 195 6.03 -19.98 2.65
C THR A 195 5.52 -18.62 3.14
N PRO A 196 6.23 -17.50 2.93
CA PRO A 196 5.72 -16.19 3.30
C PRO A 196 4.49 -15.83 2.47
N LEU A 197 3.45 -15.36 3.15
CA LEU A 197 2.20 -14.91 2.53
C LEU A 197 2.09 -13.38 2.59
N LEU A 198 1.42 -12.81 1.59
CA LEU A 198 1.12 -11.38 1.57
C LEU A 198 0.18 -11.01 2.74
N SER A 199 0.71 -10.29 3.72
CA SER A 199 0.02 -10.00 4.99
C SER A 199 -0.98 -8.83 4.92
N TRP A 200 -0.89 -8.00 3.87
CA TRP A 200 -1.72 -6.82 3.69
C TRP A 200 -1.77 -5.94 4.95
N SER A 201 -2.98 -5.68 5.47
CA SER A 201 -3.18 -4.77 6.60
C SER A 201 -2.75 -5.36 7.95
N MET A 202 -2.42 -6.65 8.04
CA MET A 202 -1.78 -7.19 9.25
C MET A 202 -0.45 -6.49 9.55
N ALA A 203 0.25 -5.97 8.53
CA ALA A 203 1.47 -5.16 8.70
C ALA A 203 1.26 -3.86 9.51
N LYS A 204 0.01 -3.37 9.63
CA LYS A 204 -0.32 -2.21 10.48
C LYS A 204 -0.09 -2.51 11.96
N SER A 205 -0.37 -3.73 12.40
CA SER A 205 -0.11 -4.16 13.78
C SER A 205 1.38 -4.16 14.09
N VAL A 206 2.21 -4.68 13.17
CA VAL A 206 3.67 -4.62 13.31
C VAL A 206 4.16 -3.17 13.39
N THR A 207 3.62 -2.29 12.53
CA THR A 207 3.91 -0.85 12.57
C THR A 207 3.58 -0.22 13.92
N ALA A 208 2.40 -0.50 14.46
CA ALA A 208 1.97 0.00 15.75
C ALA A 208 2.86 -0.53 16.89
N THR A 209 3.26 -1.80 16.83
CA THR A 209 4.21 -2.40 17.78
C THR A 209 5.57 -1.72 17.75
N MET A 210 6.12 -1.42 16.57
CA MET A 210 7.38 -0.66 16.45
C MET A 210 7.27 0.75 17.06
N VAL A 211 6.13 1.43 16.86
CA VAL A 211 5.89 2.71 17.52
C VAL A 211 5.82 2.54 19.05
N GLY A 212 5.16 1.50 19.53
CA GLY A 212 5.11 1.16 20.96
C GLY A 212 6.49 0.89 21.57
N ALA A 213 7.36 0.16 20.86
CA ALA A 213 8.75 -0.06 21.25
C ALA A 213 9.52 1.27 21.33
N ALA A 214 9.35 2.15 20.35
CA ALA A 214 9.98 3.47 20.35
C ALA A 214 9.48 4.36 21.51
N VAL A 215 8.21 4.24 21.91
CA VAL A 215 7.68 4.90 23.12
C VAL A 215 8.34 4.33 24.37
N HIS A 216 8.41 3.00 24.47
CA HIS A 216 9.01 2.32 25.61
C HIS A 216 10.48 2.72 25.82
N GLU A 217 11.23 2.89 24.73
CA GLU A 217 12.62 3.36 24.75
C GLU A 217 12.77 4.89 24.93
N GLY A 218 11.68 5.64 25.09
CA GLY A 218 11.72 7.11 25.25
C GLY A 218 12.11 7.86 23.97
N LEU A 219 12.03 7.21 22.81
CA LEU A 219 12.38 7.78 21.52
C LEU A 219 11.27 8.67 20.96
N LEU A 220 10.00 8.42 21.30
CA LEU A 220 8.88 9.28 20.91
C LEU A 220 7.76 9.31 21.97
N ASP A 221 6.92 10.35 21.91
CA ASP A 221 5.69 10.49 22.69
C ASP A 221 4.50 10.49 21.73
N ILE A 222 3.51 9.62 21.97
CA ILE A 222 2.34 9.52 21.10
C ILE A 222 1.42 10.75 21.17
N ALA A 223 1.45 11.50 22.28
CA ALA A 223 0.68 12.73 22.44
C ALA A 223 1.33 13.92 21.71
N ALA A 224 2.60 13.81 21.35
CA ALA A 224 3.30 14.86 20.61
C ALA A 224 2.87 14.90 19.13
N PRO A 225 2.94 16.07 18.48
CA PRO A 225 2.83 16.18 17.03
C PRO A 225 3.81 15.25 16.29
N ALA A 226 3.31 14.58 15.25
CA ALA A 226 4.17 13.77 14.39
C ALA A 226 5.07 14.70 13.54
N PRO A 227 6.41 14.47 13.50
CA PRO A 227 7.35 15.37 12.81
C PRO A 227 7.33 15.18 11.28
N VAL A 228 6.23 15.56 10.64
CA VAL A 228 6.05 15.48 9.18
C VAL A 228 6.45 16.79 8.53
N GLY A 229 7.57 16.78 7.79
CA GLY A 229 8.14 17.98 7.18
C GLY A 229 7.19 18.72 6.23
N GLU A 230 6.30 18.00 5.54
CA GLU A 230 5.28 18.58 4.66
C GLU A 230 4.26 19.48 5.37
N TRP A 231 4.21 19.46 6.71
CA TRP A 231 3.26 20.22 7.53
C TRP A 231 3.88 21.46 8.18
N ALA A 232 5.18 21.73 8.00
CA ALA A 232 5.89 22.81 8.71
C ALA A 232 5.24 24.20 8.59
N ASN A 233 4.58 24.49 7.46
CA ASN A 233 3.91 25.76 7.19
C ASN A 233 2.37 25.70 7.33
N ASP A 234 1.84 24.61 7.91
CA ASP A 234 0.42 24.36 8.08
C ASP A 234 0.14 24.01 9.54
N LYS A 235 -0.23 25.02 10.34
CA LYS A 235 -0.44 24.84 11.78
C LYS A 235 -1.50 23.79 12.12
N ALA A 236 -2.51 23.62 11.27
CA ALA A 236 -3.58 22.67 11.53
C ALA A 236 -3.11 21.23 11.31
N ARG A 237 -2.36 20.96 10.22
CA ARG A 237 -1.74 19.64 10.02
C ARG A 237 -0.58 19.39 10.98
N ALA A 238 0.21 20.41 11.31
CA ALA A 238 1.30 20.31 12.27
C ALA A 238 0.83 19.99 13.70
N ALA A 239 -0.47 20.08 13.99
CA ALA A 239 -1.05 19.66 15.27
C ALA A 239 -1.43 18.17 15.31
N ILE A 240 -1.39 17.45 14.19
CA ILE A 240 -1.72 16.02 14.13
C ILE A 240 -0.68 15.24 14.94
N THR A 241 -1.15 14.57 15.99
CA THR A 241 -0.30 13.76 16.88
C THR A 241 -0.05 12.37 16.31
N TRP A 242 0.98 11.70 16.81
CA TRP A 242 1.18 10.27 16.57
C TRP A 242 -0.04 9.44 16.96
N ASN A 243 -0.69 9.75 18.08
CA ASN A 243 -1.92 9.08 18.51
C ASN A 243 -3.05 9.25 17.48
N ASN A 244 -3.22 10.45 16.92
CA ASN A 244 -4.20 10.66 15.84
C ASN A 244 -3.88 9.80 14.62
N LEU A 245 -2.61 9.63 14.26
CA LEU A 245 -2.23 8.76 13.14
C LEU A 245 -2.50 7.28 13.46
N LEU A 246 -2.06 6.80 14.64
CA LEU A 246 -2.22 5.41 15.07
C LEU A 246 -3.69 4.99 15.14
N GLN A 247 -4.55 5.90 15.58
CA GLN A 247 -6.00 5.69 15.67
C GLN A 247 -6.74 5.97 14.36
N MET A 248 -6.04 6.32 13.26
CA MET A 248 -6.65 6.71 11.99
C MET A 248 -7.66 7.86 12.11
N GLN A 249 -7.32 8.85 12.93
CA GLN A 249 -8.09 10.07 13.18
C GLN A 249 -7.34 11.32 12.72
N SER A 250 -6.59 11.22 11.61
CA SER A 250 -5.76 12.32 11.12
C SER A 250 -6.56 13.48 10.52
N GLY A 251 -7.80 13.22 10.07
CA GLY A 251 -8.63 14.18 9.35
C GLY A 251 -8.17 14.46 7.90
N LEU A 252 -7.18 13.72 7.40
CA LEU A 252 -6.63 13.86 6.06
C LEU A 252 -7.55 13.19 5.03
N GLN A 253 -7.80 13.87 3.91
CA GLN A 253 -8.60 13.33 2.81
C GLN A 253 -7.81 12.28 2.01
N PHE A 254 -7.99 11.00 2.33
CA PHE A 254 -7.34 9.88 1.65
C PHE A 254 -8.37 8.93 1.02
N SER A 255 -8.27 8.68 -0.28
CA SER A 255 -9.15 7.72 -0.97
C SER A 255 -8.64 6.27 -0.85
N GLU A 256 -9.36 5.45 -0.09
CA GLU A 256 -9.08 4.02 0.17
C GLU A 256 -9.89 3.07 -0.75
N VAL A 257 -10.24 3.50 -1.96
CA VAL A 257 -11.01 2.68 -2.92
C VAL A 257 -10.06 1.81 -3.74
N TYR A 258 -9.94 0.52 -3.45
CA TYR A 258 -8.98 -0.37 -4.10
C TYR A 258 -9.34 -0.70 -5.56
N GLU A 259 -10.63 -0.70 -5.89
CA GLU A 259 -11.15 -0.97 -7.22
C GLU A 259 -10.92 0.20 -8.19
N ASP A 260 -10.65 1.39 -7.65
CA ASP A 260 -10.31 2.57 -8.45
C ASP A 260 -8.78 2.69 -8.60
N PRO A 261 -8.20 2.47 -9.79
CA PRO A 261 -6.77 2.73 -10.03
C PRO A 261 -6.43 4.23 -9.92
N GLY A 262 -7.45 5.10 -9.94
CA GLY A 262 -7.38 6.52 -9.66
C GLY A 262 -7.37 6.88 -8.16
N SER A 263 -7.58 5.93 -7.25
CA SER A 263 -7.59 6.21 -5.81
C SER A 263 -6.19 6.49 -5.26
N ASP A 264 -6.14 6.96 -4.02
CA ASP A 264 -4.87 7.27 -3.38
C ASP A 264 -4.15 6.00 -2.93
N VAL A 265 -4.88 5.01 -2.42
CA VAL A 265 -4.31 3.72 -2.04
C VAL A 265 -3.66 3.01 -3.23
N SER A 266 -4.34 2.95 -4.37
CA SER A 266 -3.84 2.30 -5.59
C SER A 266 -2.60 2.99 -6.15
N LYS A 267 -2.61 4.32 -6.21
CA LYS A 267 -1.45 5.10 -6.63
C LYS A 267 -0.29 4.98 -5.65
N MET A 268 -0.57 4.99 -4.34
CA MET A 268 0.43 4.86 -3.30
C MET A 268 1.16 3.52 -3.38
N LEU A 269 0.42 2.41 -3.36
CA LEU A 269 0.99 1.07 -3.32
C LEU A 269 1.78 0.73 -4.60
N PHE A 270 1.25 1.15 -5.75
CA PHE A 270 1.75 0.64 -7.02
C PHE A 270 2.44 1.67 -7.89
N ARG A 271 2.48 2.96 -7.52
CA ARG A 271 3.12 3.98 -8.38
C ARG A 271 3.99 4.99 -7.64
N ALA A 272 3.71 5.25 -6.35
CA ALA A 272 4.52 6.17 -5.58
C ALA A 272 5.91 5.59 -5.30
N ARG A 273 6.94 6.43 -5.40
CA ARG A 273 8.30 6.10 -4.91
C ARG A 273 8.36 6.15 -3.39
N ASP A 274 7.66 7.12 -2.79
CA ASP A 274 7.49 7.28 -1.35
C ASP A 274 6.00 7.21 -1.03
N ALA A 275 5.58 6.12 -0.37
CA ALA A 275 4.20 5.88 -0.01
C ALA A 275 3.70 6.86 1.07
N GLY A 276 4.54 7.19 2.07
CA GLY A 276 4.18 8.08 3.17
C GLY A 276 3.90 9.52 2.71
N VAL A 277 4.63 9.99 1.69
CA VAL A 277 4.41 11.32 1.08
C VAL A 277 3.01 11.47 0.47
N VAL A 278 2.40 10.37 0.00
CA VAL A 278 1.05 10.43 -0.59
C VAL A 278 0.04 10.92 0.44
N ALA A 279 0.07 10.38 1.66
CA ALA A 279 -0.78 10.81 2.76
C ALA A 279 -0.36 12.18 3.33
N ALA A 280 0.95 12.43 3.47
CA ALA A 280 1.47 13.70 4.01
C ALA A 280 0.97 14.94 3.23
N LYS A 281 0.80 14.80 1.91
CA LYS A 281 0.33 15.86 1.00
C LYS A 281 -1.18 16.02 0.92
N LYS A 282 -1.96 15.18 1.63
CA LYS A 282 -3.42 15.29 1.61
C LYS A 282 -3.90 16.53 2.35
N LYS A 283 -5.05 17.03 1.89
CA LYS A 283 -5.74 18.15 2.53
C LYS A 283 -6.30 17.68 3.86
N LEU A 284 -6.17 18.51 4.88
CA LEU A 284 -6.93 18.36 6.11
C LEU A 284 -8.37 18.80 5.83
N ILE A 285 -9.33 17.91 6.05
CA ILE A 285 -10.76 18.18 5.81
C ILE A 285 -11.61 18.05 7.07
N ARG A 286 -11.03 17.55 8.17
CA ARG A 286 -11.64 17.40 9.49
C ARG A 286 -10.63 17.72 10.57
N GLU A 287 -11.11 18.13 11.74
CA GLU A 287 -10.27 18.36 12.90
C GLU A 287 -9.61 17.04 13.36
N PRO A 288 -8.29 16.99 13.62
CA PRO A 288 -7.61 15.79 14.09
C PRO A 288 -8.24 15.25 15.39
N GLY A 289 -8.39 13.93 15.49
CA GLY A 289 -8.97 13.27 16.67
C GLY A 289 -10.51 13.22 16.72
N THR A 290 -11.21 13.91 15.82
CA THR A 290 -12.68 14.02 15.88
C THR A 290 -13.42 13.02 15.00
N TYR A 291 -12.75 12.39 14.04
CA TYR A 291 -13.36 11.47 13.09
C TYR A 291 -12.40 10.34 12.74
N TRP A 292 -12.90 9.11 12.77
CA TRP A 292 -12.17 7.92 12.34
C TRP A 292 -12.40 7.69 10.84
N ASP A 293 -11.31 7.53 10.10
CA ASP A 293 -11.35 7.19 8.67
C ASP A 293 -10.20 6.26 8.33
N TYR A 294 -10.52 5.02 7.91
CA TYR A 294 -9.51 4.01 7.68
C TYR A 294 -8.56 4.43 6.56
N SER A 295 -7.25 4.38 6.82
CA SER A 295 -6.25 4.89 5.86
C SER A 295 -4.95 4.08 5.87
N SER A 296 -4.70 3.33 4.80
CA SER A 296 -3.39 2.71 4.56
C SER A 296 -2.30 3.75 4.32
N GLY A 297 -2.68 4.92 3.77
CA GLY A 297 -1.80 6.07 3.64
C GLY A 297 -1.26 6.57 4.98
N THR A 298 -2.13 6.66 5.98
CA THR A 298 -1.76 7.08 7.34
C THR A 298 -0.73 6.12 7.95
N THR A 299 -0.89 4.80 7.79
CA THR A 299 0.13 3.84 8.25
C THR A 299 1.48 4.00 7.53
N ASN A 300 1.48 4.21 6.21
CA ASN A 300 2.72 4.44 5.48
C ASN A 300 3.41 5.75 5.90
N LEU A 301 2.63 6.77 6.26
CA LEU A 301 3.15 8.01 6.85
C LEU A 301 3.74 7.77 8.24
N ILE A 302 3.11 6.93 9.08
CA ILE A 302 3.67 6.52 10.37
C ILE A 302 5.05 5.87 10.16
N GLN A 303 5.16 4.88 9.28
CA GLN A 303 6.43 4.18 9.01
C GLN A 303 7.54 5.14 8.54
N ARG A 304 7.21 6.01 7.57
CA ARG A 304 8.16 7.03 7.08
C ARG A 304 8.63 7.96 8.19
N THR A 305 7.70 8.45 9.00
CA THR A 305 8.00 9.40 10.10
C THR A 305 8.75 8.70 11.23
N LEU A 306 8.43 7.44 11.52
CA LEU A 306 9.09 6.63 12.54
C LEU A 306 10.56 6.42 12.18
N ARG A 307 10.84 6.04 10.92
CA ARG A 307 12.22 5.93 10.42
C ARG A 307 13.01 7.21 10.66
N GLY A 308 12.50 8.35 10.21
CA GLY A 308 13.18 9.64 10.40
C GLY A 308 13.37 10.02 11.87
N THR A 309 12.41 9.68 12.73
CA THR A 309 12.49 9.93 14.17
C THR A 309 13.57 9.08 14.83
N LEU A 310 13.65 7.79 14.49
CA LEU A 310 14.66 6.87 15.01
C LEU A 310 16.06 7.27 14.55
N GLU A 311 16.23 7.52 13.25
CA GLU A 311 17.52 7.94 12.68
C GLU A 311 18.00 9.27 13.29
N ALA A 312 17.10 10.25 13.49
CA ALA A 312 17.44 11.52 14.14
C ALA A 312 17.88 11.38 15.59
N LYS A 313 17.52 10.28 16.26
CA LYS A 313 17.95 9.93 17.61
C LYS A 313 19.14 8.96 17.64
N GLY A 314 19.73 8.65 16.50
CA GLY A 314 20.85 7.72 16.38
C GLY A 314 20.46 6.23 16.54
N ALA A 315 19.16 5.91 16.56
CA ALA A 315 18.70 4.53 16.57
C ALA A 315 18.80 3.92 15.17
N ALA A 316 19.29 2.67 15.09
CA ALA A 316 19.47 1.97 13.83
C ALA A 316 18.12 1.39 13.35
N TYR A 317 17.38 2.15 12.53
CA TYR A 317 16.05 1.75 12.03
C TYR A 317 16.00 0.33 11.45
N HIS A 318 17.02 -0.08 10.69
CA HIS A 318 17.07 -1.40 10.06
C HIS A 318 17.34 -2.56 11.02
N ALA A 319 17.79 -2.26 12.24
CA ALA A 319 17.97 -3.22 13.33
C ALA A 319 16.99 -2.94 14.49
N PHE A 320 15.98 -2.09 14.26
CA PHE A 320 15.04 -1.66 15.27
C PHE A 320 13.84 -2.59 15.32
N ALA A 321 13.65 -3.22 16.49
CA ALA A 321 12.69 -4.27 16.82
C ALA A 321 13.01 -5.65 16.21
#